data_AF-A0A538C9D1-F1
#
_entry.id   AF-A0A538C9D1-F1
#
_cell.length_a   1.000
_cell.length_b   1.000
_cell.length_c   1.000
_cell.angle_alpha   90.00
_cell.angle_beta   90.00
_cell.angle_gamma   90.00
#
_symmetry.space_group_name_H-M   'P 1'
#
loop_
_entity.id
_entity.type
_entity.pdbx_description
1 polymer ?
#
loop_
_entity_poly.entity_id
_entity_poly.type
_entity_poly.pdbx_seq_one_letter_code
_entity_poly.pdbx_strand_id
1 'polypeptide(L)'
;MIPLIWGIAALVGFALALALGRTWRRTGAVVLLGLALALAWLVVGYSMATPSDQPRNCSDCSVYLGRWWEPGFAVFIIGLTLVAWTLGVLVGSAARAATRRLPAATRRS
;
A
#
# COMPACT_ATOMS: atom_id res chain seq x y z
N MET A 1 4.20 -14.45 7.34
CA MET A 1 2.98 -13.82 6.75
C MET A 1 3.22 -12.38 6.35
N ILE A 2 3.86 -11.57 7.21
CA ILE A 2 4.20 -10.16 6.96
C ILE A 2 4.90 -9.92 5.60
N PRO A 3 6.00 -10.60 5.21
CA PRO A 3 6.67 -10.30 3.93
C PRO A 3 5.80 -10.54 2.69
N LEU A 4 4.80 -11.43 2.78
CA LEU A 4 3.90 -11.77 1.68
C LEU A 4 2.97 -10.60 1.35
N ILE A 5 2.43 -9.94 2.37
CA ILE A 5 1.50 -8.80 2.22
C ILE A 5 2.18 -7.64 1.49
N TRP A 6 3.48 -7.46 1.72
CA TRP A 6 4.25 -6.31 1.24
C TRP A 6 4.70 -6.56 -0.20
N GLY A 7 5.10 -7.81 -0.50
CA GLY A 7 5.33 -8.27 -1.86
C GLY A 7 4.08 -8.13 -2.73
N ILE A 8 2.91 -8.52 -2.22
CA ILE A 8 1.63 -8.37 -2.94
C ILE A 8 1.32 -6.89 -3.18
N ALA A 9 1.44 -6.03 -2.16
CA ALA A 9 1.20 -4.59 -2.31
C ALA A 9 2.14 -3.96 -3.36
N ALA A 10 3.42 -4.33 -3.35
CA ALA A 10 4.38 -3.88 -4.35
C ALA A 10 4.03 -4.39 -5.76
N LEU A 11 3.65 -5.66 -5.90
CA LEU A 11 3.25 -6.26 -7.19
C LEU A 11 1.98 -5.61 -7.76
N VAL A 12 0.97 -5.37 -6.92
CA VAL A 12 -0.27 -4.71 -7.35
C VAL A 12 -0.01 -3.27 -7.75
N GLY A 13 0.76 -2.53 -6.95
CA GLY A 13 1.18 -1.16 -7.29
C GLY A 13 1.97 -1.11 -8.60
N PHE A 14 2.89 -2.06 -8.80
CA PHE A 14 3.65 -2.23 -10.04
C PHE A 14 2.77 -2.52 -11.26
N ALA A 15 1.85 -3.49 -11.15
CA ALA A 15 0.94 -3.86 -12.24
C ALA A 15 -0.01 -2.72 -12.61
N LEU A 16 -0.56 -2.00 -11.63
CA LEU A 16 -1.41 -0.83 -11.85
C LEU A 16 -0.64 0.30 -12.53
N ALA A 17 0.59 0.58 -12.09
CA ALA A 17 1.44 1.59 -12.72
C ALA A 17 1.88 1.19 -14.13
N LEU A 18 2.15 -0.10 -14.37
CA LEU A 18 2.38 -0.62 -15.70
C LEU A 18 1.15 -0.50 -16.61
N ALA A 19 -0.08 -0.61 -16.09
CA ALA A 19 -1.28 -0.44 -16.90
C ALA A 19 -1.57 1.05 -17.18
N LEU A 20 -1.52 1.87 -16.12
CA LEU A 20 -2.10 3.23 -16.08
C LEU A 20 -1.07 4.36 -16.10
N GLY A 21 0.21 4.08 -15.81
CA GLY A 21 1.33 5.03 -15.70
C GLY A 21 1.74 5.64 -17.03
N ARG A 22 0.83 6.38 -17.65
CA ARG A 22 1.05 7.09 -18.92
C ARG A 22 1.46 8.54 -18.71
N THR A 23 1.09 9.13 -17.57
CA THR A 23 1.35 10.53 -17.23
C THR A 23 1.62 10.64 -15.73
N TRP A 24 2.43 11.64 -15.33
CA TRP A 24 2.71 11.93 -13.91
C TRP A 24 1.44 12.09 -13.07
N ARG A 25 0.39 12.69 -13.64
CA ARG A 25 -0.94 12.77 -13.01
C ARG A 25 -1.54 11.40 -12.68
N ARG A 26 -1.42 10.43 -13.59
CA ARG A 26 -1.94 9.06 -13.36
C ARG A 26 -1.10 8.30 -12.36
N THR A 27 0.23 8.43 -12.42
CA THR A 27 1.12 7.85 -11.40
C THR A 27 0.81 8.42 -10.02
N GLY A 28 0.64 9.74 -9.90
CA GLY A 28 0.20 10.39 -8.67
C GLY A 28 -1.16 9.89 -8.17
N ALA A 29 -2.14 9.72 -9.08
CA ALA A 29 -3.44 9.16 -8.72
C ALA A 29 -3.37 7.73 -8.18
N VAL A 30 -2.48 6.87 -8.73
CA VAL A 30 -2.28 5.49 -8.24
C VAL A 30 -1.59 5.48 -6.86
N VAL A 31 -0.68 6.43 -6.59
CA VAL A 31 -0.10 6.60 -5.24
C VAL A 31 -1.19 7.05 -4.25
N LEU A 32 -1.99 8.06 -4.61
CA LEU A 32 -3.09 8.55 -3.78
C LEU A 32 -4.15 7.47 -3.53
N LEU A 33 -4.41 6.60 -4.50
CA LEU A 33 -5.28 5.45 -4.31
C LEU A 33 -4.73 4.49 -3.24
N GLY A 34 -3.42 4.22 -3.26
CA GLY A 34 -2.77 3.42 -2.20
C GLY A 34 -2.92 4.06 -0.82
N LEU A 35 -2.78 5.39 -0.73
CA LEU A 35 -3.00 6.13 0.52
C LEU A 35 -4.46 6.05 0.99
N ALA A 36 -5.42 6.21 0.08
CA ALA A 36 -6.84 6.10 0.40
C ALA A 36 -7.19 4.69 0.92
N LEU A 37 -6.66 3.65 0.29
CA LEU A 37 -6.82 2.26 0.73
C LEU A 37 -6.18 2.01 2.11
N ALA A 38 -4.99 2.56 2.36
CA ALA A 38 -4.32 2.49 3.66
C ALA A 38 -5.16 3.12 4.78
N LEU A 39 -5.73 4.30 4.54
CA LEU A 39 -6.62 4.97 5.49
C LEU A 39 -7.92 4.20 5.70
N ALA A 40 -8.54 3.70 4.62
CA ALA A 40 -9.74 2.87 4.71
C ALA A 40 -9.49 1.61 5.55
N TRP A 41 -8.33 0.97 5.37
CA TRP A 41 -7.93 -0.20 6.16
C TRP A 41 -7.79 0.11 7.65
N LEU A 42 -7.25 1.28 7.98
CA LEU A 42 -7.13 1.72 9.38
C LEU A 42 -8.51 1.92 10.02
N VAL A 43 -9.44 2.54 9.30
CA VAL A 43 -10.83 2.72 9.75
C VAL A 43 -11.54 1.38 9.93
N VAL A 44 -11.41 0.48 8.95
CA VAL A 44 -12.00 -0.87 9.00
C VAL A 44 -11.45 -1.65 10.19
N GLY A 45 -10.12 -1.67 10.36
CA GLY A 45 -9.51 -2.37 11.47
C GLY A 45 -10.00 -1.81 12.81
N TYR A 46 -10.03 -0.49 12.97
CA TYR A 46 -10.55 0.14 14.19
C TYR A 46 -12.02 -0.24 14.45
N SER A 47 -12.85 -0.31 13.40
CA SER A 47 -14.25 -0.72 13.52
C SER A 47 -14.43 -2.19 13.90
N MET A 48 -13.50 -3.05 13.49
CA MET A 48 -13.46 -4.47 13.86
C MET A 48 -12.83 -4.71 15.24
N ALA A 49 -12.17 -3.72 15.83
CA ALA A 49 -11.59 -3.81 17.16
C ALA A 49 -12.69 -4.07 18.20
N THR A 50 -12.44 -5.00 19.12
CA THR A 50 -13.40 -5.38 20.14
C THR A 50 -13.78 -4.18 21.02
N PRO A 51 -15.09 -3.95 21.24
CA PRO A 51 -15.57 -2.97 22.21
C PRO A 51 -14.97 -3.27 23.59
N SER A 52 -14.75 -2.24 24.40
CA SER A 52 -14.10 -2.31 25.71
C SER A 52 -14.95 -3.02 26.78
N ASP A 53 -15.10 -4.33 26.69
CA ASP A 53 -15.32 -5.19 27.85
C ASP A 53 -13.94 -5.74 28.23
N GLN A 54 -13.41 -5.37 29.40
CA GLN A 54 -12.04 -5.69 29.82
C GLN A 54 -11.79 -7.21 29.90
N PRO A 55 -10.96 -7.83 29.04
CA PRO A 55 -10.42 -9.16 29.34
C PRO A 55 -9.30 -8.97 30.38
N ARG A 56 -9.37 -9.65 31.52
CA ARG A 56 -8.41 -9.55 32.64
C ARG A 56 -6.94 -9.86 32.29
N ASN A 57 -6.63 -10.25 31.05
CA ASN A 57 -5.36 -10.87 30.65
C ASN A 57 -4.57 -10.15 29.53
N CYS A 58 -4.87 -8.90 29.14
CA CYS A 58 -3.96 -8.18 28.24
C CYS A 58 -3.11 -7.15 29.00
N SER A 59 -1.81 -7.43 29.15
CA SER A 59 -0.84 -6.53 29.82
C SER A 59 -0.42 -5.34 28.96
N ASP A 60 -0.45 -5.48 27.63
CA ASP A 60 0.12 -4.49 26.71
C ASP A 60 -0.93 -3.77 25.84
N CYS A 61 -2.14 -4.31 25.74
CA CYS A 61 -3.17 -3.67 24.95
C CYS A 61 -3.61 -2.36 25.62
N SER A 62 -3.50 -1.22 24.93
CA SER A 62 -4.01 0.07 25.42
C SER A 62 -5.39 0.37 24.86
N VAL A 63 -6.29 0.90 25.69
CA VAL A 63 -7.64 1.32 25.25
C VAL A 63 -7.55 2.64 24.51
N TYR A 64 -7.94 2.66 23.23
CA TYR A 64 -8.06 3.88 22.43
C TYR A 64 -9.51 4.08 22.01
N LEU A 65 -10.09 5.24 22.35
CA LEU A 65 -11.47 5.62 22.00
C LEU A 65 -12.52 4.55 22.38
N GLY A 66 -12.30 3.84 23.49
CA GLY A 66 -13.22 2.79 23.98
C GLY A 66 -13.09 1.45 23.24
N ARG A 67 -11.99 1.22 22.52
CA ARG A 67 -11.68 -0.06 21.86
C ARG A 67 -10.26 -0.52 22.18
N TRP A 68 -10.06 -1.83 22.18
CA TRP A 68 -8.74 -2.44 22.33
C TRP A 68 -7.99 -2.40 20.99
N TRP A 69 -6.97 -1.56 20.87
CA TRP A 69 -6.28 -1.32 19.61
C TRP A 69 -4.86 -0.81 19.84
N GLU A 70 -3.85 -1.33 19.14
CA GLU A 70 -2.51 -0.72 19.07
C GLU A 70 -2.38 0.18 17.82
N PRO A 71 -2.59 1.50 17.93
CA PRO A 71 -2.51 2.39 16.77
C PRO A 71 -1.09 2.49 16.24
N GLY A 72 -0.08 2.46 17.11
CA GLY A 72 1.32 2.51 16.72
C GLY A 72 1.70 1.34 15.80
N PHE A 73 1.32 0.12 16.18
CA PHE A 73 1.60 -1.07 15.38
C PHE A 73 0.82 -1.06 14.06
N ALA A 74 -0.47 -0.70 14.08
CA ALA A 74 -1.28 -0.60 12.87
C ALA A 74 -0.70 0.42 11.87
N VAL A 75 -0.34 1.62 12.35
CA VAL A 75 0.28 2.67 11.52
C VAL A 75 1.63 2.22 10.97
N PHE A 76 2.45 1.52 11.76
CA PHE A 76 3.73 0.98 11.31
C PHE A 76 3.58 -0.01 10.14
N ILE A 77 2.70 -1.00 10.28
CA ILE A 77 2.45 -2.00 9.23
C ILE A 77 1.87 -1.34 7.96
N ILE A 78 0.88 -0.46 8.12
CA ILE A 78 0.25 0.26 7.01
C ILE A 78 1.26 1.17 6.30
N GLY A 79 2.06 1.91 7.07
CA GLY A 79 3.08 2.81 6.54
C GLY A 79 4.09 2.07 5.68
N LEU A 80 4.58 0.93 6.14
CA LEU A 80 5.55 0.17 5.37
C LEU A 80 4.93 -0.55 4.15
N THR A 81 3.66 -0.95 4.24
CA THR A 81 2.90 -1.44 3.09
C THR A 81 2.73 -0.34 2.04
N LEU A 82 2.50 0.91 2.46
CA LEU A 82 2.42 2.07 1.59
C LEU A 82 3.77 2.39 0.91
N VAL A 83 4.88 2.22 1.64
CA VAL A 83 6.23 2.34 1.05
C VAL A 83 6.42 1.29 -0.05
N ALA A 84 6.11 0.03 0.23
CA ALA A 84 6.21 -1.06 -0.76
C ALA A 84 5.32 -0.80 -2.00
N TRP A 85 4.08 -0.36 -1.80
CA TRP A 85 3.18 0.07 -2.88
C TRP A 85 3.80 1.18 -3.73
N THR A 86 4.30 2.23 -3.08
CA THR A 86 4.88 3.40 -3.77
C THR A 86 6.09 3.00 -4.59
N LEU A 87 6.98 2.16 -4.04
CA LEU A 87 8.11 1.60 -4.77
C LEU A 87 7.65 0.80 -6.00
N GLY A 88 6.66 -0.08 -5.84
CA GLY A 88 6.07 -0.82 -6.96
C GLY A 88 5.54 0.12 -8.06
N VAL A 89 4.79 1.15 -7.68
CA VAL A 89 4.23 2.15 -8.61
C VAL A 89 5.32 2.91 -9.35
N LEU A 90 6.39 3.31 -8.66
CA LEU A 90 7.52 4.03 -9.27
C LEU A 90 8.27 3.13 -10.26
N VAL A 91 8.59 1.90 -9.87
CA VAL A 91 9.27 0.93 -10.73
C VAL A 91 8.43 0.59 -11.96
N GLY A 92 7.11 0.39 -11.79
CA GLY A 92 6.19 0.11 -12.90
C GLY A 92 6.06 1.28 -13.87
N SER A 93 5.99 2.51 -13.33
CA SER A 93 5.98 3.72 -14.15
C SER A 93 7.29 3.90 -14.92
N ALA A 94 8.43 3.65 -14.28
CA ALA A 94 9.74 3.72 -14.91
C ALA A 94 9.92 2.66 -16.01
N ALA A 95 9.51 1.41 -15.76
CA ALA A 95 9.55 0.33 -16.74
C ALA A 95 8.68 0.65 -17.98
N ARG A 96 7.50 1.24 -17.77
CA ARG A 96 6.63 1.70 -18.86
C ARG A 96 7.21 2.88 -19.65
N ALA A 97 7.89 3.79 -18.96
CA ALA A 97 8.60 4.88 -19.62
C ALA A 97 9.78 4.35 -20.46
N ALA A 98 10.54 3.40 -19.94
CA ALA A 98 11.67 2.77 -20.63
C ALA A 98 11.22 2.01 -21.90
N THR A 99 10.16 1.21 -21.82
CA THR A 99 9.62 0.47 -22.99
C THR A 99 9.13 1.37 -24.11
N ARG A 100 8.67 2.59 -23.79
CA ARG A 100 8.30 3.60 -24.80
C ARG A 100 9.48 4.33 -25.41
N ARG A 101 10.59 4.38 -24.68
CA ARG A 101 11.85 4.99 -25.12
C ARG A 101 12.75 4.02 -25.86
N LEU A 102 12.41 2.73 -25.96
CA LEU A 102 13.04 1.83 -26.93
C LEU A 102 12.47 2.17 -28.31
N PRO A 103 13.20 2.92 -29.17
CA PRO A 103 12.82 3.08 -30.55
C PRO A 103 12.82 1.72 -31.24
N ALA A 104 11.94 1.59 -32.23
CA ALA A 104 11.91 0.52 -33.21
C ALA A 104 13.19 0.51 -34.08
N ALA A 105 14.36 0.27 -33.47
CA ALA A 105 15.65 0.19 -34.15
C ALA A 105 15.94 -1.22 -34.70
N THR A 106 15.11 -2.22 -34.37
CA THR A 106 15.36 -3.64 -34.69
C THR A 106 14.44 -4.20 -35.79
N ARG A 107 13.88 -3.35 -36.66
CA ARG A 107 13.03 -3.79 -37.78
C ARG A 107 13.55 -3.34 -39.15
N ARG A 108 14.87 -3.42 -39.36
CA ARG A 108 15.52 -3.47 -40.68
C ARG A 108 16.87 -4.17 -40.54
N SER A 109 16.89 -5.48 -40.74
CA SER A 109 18.04 -6.24 -41.24
C SER A 109 17.53 -7.54 -41.81
#